data_AF-A0A1G7PYT9-F1
#
_entry.id   AF-A0A1G7PYT9-F1
#
_cell.length_a   1.000
_cell.length_b   1.000
_cell.length_c   1.000
_cell.angle_alpha   90.00
_cell.angle_beta   90.00
_cell.angle_gamma   90.00
#
_symmetry.space_group_name_H-M   'P 1'
#
loop_
_entity.id
_entity.type
_entity.pdbx_description
1 polymer ?
#
loop_
_entity_poly.entity_id
_entity_poly.type
_entity_poly.pdbx_seq_one_letter_code
_entity_poly.pdbx_strand_id
1 'polypeptide(L)'
;MGRFLVALALTVGFAVYAPALAQAAEDTRWQIEPCAEGTRALWLPRVDRAGTDISCTTEDARAVAVAEAIGSGSLMRMANVAVAGAQQVSDQSLTPESPCVLGAKGAIGNDIGTCVAA
;
A
#
# COMPACT_ATOMS: atom_id res chain seq x y z
N MET A 1 11.93 21.81 -40.58
CA MET A 1 11.13 22.43 -39.51
C MET A 1 10.13 21.50 -38.82
N GLY A 2 9.77 20.33 -39.37
CA GLY A 2 8.81 19.42 -38.72
C GLY A 2 9.36 18.58 -37.55
N ARG A 3 10.68 18.31 -37.51
CA ARG A 3 11.30 17.45 -36.49
C ARG A 3 11.38 18.11 -35.11
N PHE A 4 11.48 19.44 -35.06
CA PHE A 4 11.50 20.22 -33.81
C PHE A 4 10.12 20.31 -33.15
N LEU A 5 9.05 20.38 -33.95
CA LEU A 5 7.68 20.45 -33.42
C LEU A 5 7.23 19.10 -32.83
N VAL A 6 7.69 17.98 -33.40
CA VAL A 6 7.44 16.63 -32.85
C VAL A 6 8.16 16.43 -31.51
N ALA A 7 9.39 16.93 -31.38
CA ALA A 7 10.14 16.85 -30.13
C ALA A 7 9.52 17.71 -29.01
N LEU A 8 8.98 18.90 -29.35
CA LEU A 8 8.32 19.78 -28.38
C LEU A 8 6.95 19.23 -27.93
N ALA A 9 6.21 18.57 -28.82
CA ALA A 9 4.93 17.95 -28.46
C ALA A 9 5.09 16.78 -27.48
N LEU A 10 6.19 16.01 -27.59
CA LEU A 10 6.47 14.89 -26.70
C LEU A 10 6.89 15.33 -25.30
N THR A 11 7.62 16.44 -25.15
CA THR A 11 8.02 16.95 -23.82
C THR A 11 6.88 17.65 -23.10
N VAL A 12 6.00 18.36 -23.82
CA VAL A 12 4.82 19.00 -23.21
C VAL A 12 3.75 17.96 -22.82
N GLY A 13 3.59 16.89 -23.60
CA GLY A 13 2.65 15.81 -23.28
C GLY A 13 2.99 15.04 -21.99
N PHE A 14 4.28 14.90 -21.66
CA PHE A 14 4.72 14.17 -20.47
C PHE A 14 4.49 14.94 -19.16
N ALA A 15 4.45 16.29 -19.21
CA ALA A 15 4.29 17.12 -18.02
C ALA A 15 2.85 17.19 -17.50
N VAL A 16 1.84 16.96 -18.36
CA VAL A 16 0.42 17.09 -18.00
C VAL A 16 -0.22 15.78 -17.53
N TYR A 17 0.45 14.65 -17.75
CA TYR A 17 -0.07 13.30 -17.46
C TYR A 17 0.72 12.55 -16.39
N ALA A 18 1.64 13.23 -15.70
CA ALA A 18 2.14 12.70 -14.45
C ALA A 18 0.99 12.81 -13.42
N PRO A 19 0.42 11.70 -12.90
CA PRO A 19 -0.29 11.81 -11.64
C PRO A 19 0.69 12.51 -10.69
N ALA A 20 0.23 13.48 -9.92
CA ALA A 20 1.06 14.07 -8.87
C ALA A 20 1.64 12.88 -8.10
N LEU A 21 2.94 12.62 -8.30
CA LEU A 21 3.66 11.66 -7.48
C LEU A 21 3.30 12.13 -6.07
N ALA A 22 2.70 11.23 -5.29
CA ALA A 22 2.48 11.50 -3.88
C ALA A 22 3.89 11.69 -3.30
N GLN A 23 4.35 12.94 -3.36
CA GLN A 23 5.65 13.35 -2.89
C GLN A 23 5.58 13.09 -1.40
N ALA A 24 6.52 12.29 -0.89
CA ALA A 24 6.71 12.21 0.54
C ALA A 24 6.80 13.64 1.05
N ALA A 25 5.85 14.05 1.88
CA ALA A 25 5.80 15.42 2.33
C ALA A 25 7.06 15.68 3.16
N GLU A 26 7.77 16.75 2.83
CA GLU A 26 8.82 17.30 3.69
C GLU A 26 8.15 17.50 5.07
N ASP A 27 8.69 16.88 6.12
CA ASP A 27 8.12 16.80 7.48
C ASP A 27 7.06 15.70 7.73
N THR A 28 7.33 14.46 7.31
CA THR A 28 6.56 13.27 7.72
C THR A 28 7.43 12.21 8.39
N ARG A 29 6.83 11.44 9.31
CA ARG A 29 7.47 10.30 9.98
C ARG A 29 6.50 9.14 10.19
N TRP A 30 7.04 7.94 10.32
CA TRP A 30 6.26 6.78 10.75
C TRP A 30 6.04 6.80 12.26
N GLN A 31 4.77 6.83 12.68
CA GLN A 31 4.38 6.43 14.03
C GLN A 31 4.16 4.91 14.03
N ILE A 32 4.96 4.20 14.82
CA ILE A 32 4.93 2.73 14.88
C ILE A 32 4.15 2.30 16.12
N GLU A 33 3.13 1.49 15.89
CA GLU A 33 2.35 0.81 16.92
C GLU A 33 2.73 -0.67 16.92
N PRO A 34 3.36 -1.16 18.00
CA PRO A 34 3.85 -2.52 18.05
C PRO A 34 2.70 -3.52 18.11
N CYS A 35 2.83 -4.61 17.36
CA CYS A 35 1.89 -5.72 17.47
C CYS A 35 2.23 -6.59 18.69
N ALA A 36 1.19 -7.21 19.28
CA ALA A 36 1.37 -8.12 20.41
C ALA A 36 2.21 -9.34 19.98
N GLU A 37 2.91 -9.96 20.94
CA GLU A 37 3.71 -11.16 20.69
C GLU A 37 2.87 -12.26 20.01
N GLY A 38 3.46 -12.92 18.99
CA GLY A 38 2.77 -13.92 18.18
C GLY A 38 1.85 -13.35 17.10
N THR A 39 1.68 -12.03 17.03
CA THR A 39 0.98 -11.33 15.94
C THR A 39 1.93 -10.43 15.18
N ARG A 40 1.53 -10.04 13.97
CA ARG A 40 2.25 -9.08 13.15
C ARG A 40 1.30 -8.28 12.28
N ALA A 41 1.75 -7.12 11.82
CA ALA A 41 1.02 -6.25 10.91
C ALA A 41 0.86 -6.92 9.54
N LEU A 42 -0.37 -7.35 9.25
CA LEU A 42 -0.70 -8.03 8.00
C LEU A 42 -1.85 -7.32 7.29
N TRP A 43 -1.74 -7.21 5.97
CA TRP A 43 -2.83 -6.76 5.11
C TRP A 43 -3.85 -7.88 4.89
N LEU A 44 -5.10 -7.59 5.22
CA LEU A 44 -6.26 -8.46 5.09
C LEU A 44 -7.18 -7.94 3.98
N PRO A 45 -7.71 -8.83 3.13
CA PRO A 45 -8.72 -8.46 2.15
C PRO A 45 -10.03 -8.08 2.85
N ARG A 46 -10.65 -6.97 2.47
CA ARG A 46 -12.00 -6.63 2.98
C ARG A 46 -13.05 -7.56 2.40
N VAL A 47 -14.12 -7.78 3.18
CA VAL A 47 -15.20 -8.73 2.83
C VAL A 47 -16.39 -8.01 2.19
N ASP A 48 -16.77 -6.86 2.73
CA ASP A 48 -17.99 -6.12 2.43
C ASP A 48 -17.80 -5.03 1.36
N ARG A 49 -16.56 -4.59 1.12
CA ARG A 49 -16.21 -3.52 0.19
C ARG A 49 -14.86 -3.74 -0.47
N ALA A 50 -14.59 -2.99 -1.54
CA ALA A 50 -13.30 -3.00 -2.20
C ALA A 50 -12.18 -2.48 -1.27
N GLY A 51 -10.99 -3.05 -1.43
CA GLY A 51 -9.78 -2.68 -0.71
C GLY A 51 -9.39 -3.65 0.40
N THR A 52 -8.55 -3.15 1.29
CA THR A 52 -7.83 -3.92 2.31
C THR A 52 -7.80 -3.16 3.62
N ASP A 53 -7.52 -3.87 4.70
CA ASP A 53 -7.20 -3.31 6.01
C ASP A 53 -5.90 -3.92 6.51
N ILE A 54 -5.12 -3.14 7.24
CA ILE A 54 -3.96 -3.65 7.97
C ILE A 54 -4.34 -3.84 9.44
N SER A 55 -3.96 -4.97 10.02
CA SER A 55 -4.18 -5.23 11.45
C SER A 55 -3.09 -6.14 12.03
N CYS A 56 -2.95 -6.11 13.35
CA CYS A 56 -2.13 -7.08 14.06
C CYS A 56 -2.87 -8.41 14.11
N THR A 57 -2.36 -9.41 13.40
CA THR A 57 -2.97 -10.75 13.34
C THR A 57 -1.90 -11.81 13.10
N THR A 58 -2.31 -13.08 12.94
CA THR A 58 -1.41 -14.19 12.62
C THR A 58 -1.43 -14.50 11.13
N GLU A 59 -0.36 -15.11 10.63
CA GLU A 59 -0.30 -15.58 9.24
C GLU A 59 -1.41 -16.61 8.96
N ASP A 60 -1.73 -17.47 9.94
CA ASP A 60 -2.81 -18.46 9.82
C ASP A 60 -4.18 -17.78 9.66
N ALA A 61 -4.48 -16.77 10.47
CA ALA A 61 -5.72 -16.01 10.35
C ALA A 61 -5.82 -15.28 9.01
N ARG A 62 -4.71 -14.71 8.52
CA ARG A 62 -4.64 -14.12 7.18
C ARG A 62 -4.87 -15.17 6.09
N ALA A 63 -4.27 -16.35 6.21
CA ALA A 63 -4.45 -17.44 5.25
C ALA A 63 -5.91 -17.89 5.17
N VAL A 64 -6.61 -17.99 6.32
CA VAL A 64 -8.05 -18.27 6.37
C VAL A 64 -8.85 -17.18 5.65
N ALA A 65 -8.61 -15.90 5.94
CA ALA A 65 -9.32 -14.80 5.27
C ALA A 65 -9.11 -14.79 3.74
N VAL A 66 -7.89 -15.12 3.29
CA VAL A 66 -7.58 -15.26 1.86
C VAL A 66 -8.32 -16.45 1.24
N ALA A 67 -8.30 -17.61 1.91
CA ALA A 67 -9.00 -18.81 1.44
C ALA A 67 -10.51 -18.58 1.32
N GLU A 68 -11.12 -17.92 2.31
CA GLU A 68 -12.54 -17.55 2.28
C GLU A 68 -12.86 -16.55 1.16
N ALA A 69 -11.98 -15.58 0.91
CA ALA A 69 -12.15 -14.62 -0.17
C ALA A 69 -12.11 -15.29 -1.55
N ILE A 70 -11.15 -16.19 -1.78
CA ILE A 70 -11.04 -16.96 -3.02
C ILE A 70 -12.22 -17.93 -3.17
N GLY A 71 -12.56 -18.66 -2.11
CA GLY A 71 -13.66 -19.64 -2.10
C GLY A 71 -15.05 -19.02 -2.30
N SER A 72 -15.19 -17.69 -2.11
CA SER A 72 -16.47 -17.00 -2.29
C SER A 72 -16.94 -16.86 -3.74
N GLY A 73 -16.04 -17.03 -4.73
CA GLY A 73 -16.34 -16.77 -6.14
C GLY A 73 -16.56 -15.29 -6.49
N SER A 74 -16.44 -14.36 -5.54
CA SER A 74 -16.59 -12.92 -5.78
C SER A 74 -15.33 -12.33 -6.39
N LEU A 75 -15.46 -11.76 -7.59
CA LEU A 75 -14.35 -11.04 -8.26
C LEU A 75 -13.77 -9.93 -7.40
N MET A 76 -14.62 -9.18 -6.69
CA MET A 76 -14.18 -8.12 -5.78
C MET A 76 -13.32 -8.68 -4.64
N ARG A 77 -13.75 -9.79 -4.02
CA ARG A 77 -13.02 -10.38 -2.90
C ARG A 77 -11.68 -10.96 -3.35
N MET A 78 -11.63 -11.58 -4.53
CA MET A 78 -10.37 -12.02 -5.14
C MET A 78 -9.44 -10.85 -5.47
N ALA A 79 -9.97 -9.74 -5.98
CA ALA A 79 -9.17 -8.54 -6.22
C ALA A 79 -8.60 -7.97 -4.91
N ASN A 80 -9.39 -7.95 -3.83
CA ASN A 80 -8.92 -7.53 -2.51
C ASN A 80 -7.76 -8.40 -1.99
N VAL A 81 -7.78 -9.71 -2.25
CA VAL A 81 -6.65 -10.61 -1.92
C VAL A 81 -5.39 -10.19 -2.67
N ALA A 82 -5.51 -9.93 -3.97
CA ALA A 82 -4.37 -9.52 -4.79
C ALA A 82 -3.77 -8.19 -4.30
N VAL A 83 -4.62 -7.21 -3.98
CA VAL A 83 -4.19 -5.92 -3.43
C VAL A 83 -3.52 -6.10 -2.06
N ALA A 84 -4.08 -6.92 -1.17
CA ALA A 84 -3.49 -7.20 0.15
C ALA A 84 -2.12 -7.86 0.01
N GLY A 85 -1.99 -8.81 -0.92
CA GLY A 85 -0.71 -9.44 -1.24
C GLY A 85 0.31 -8.43 -1.78
N ALA A 86 -0.09 -7.58 -2.71
CA ALA A 86 0.78 -6.56 -3.29
C ALA A 86 1.27 -5.54 -2.24
N GLN A 87 0.39 -5.07 -1.35
CA GLN A 87 0.75 -4.19 -0.25
C GLN A 87 1.71 -4.89 0.73
N GLN A 88 1.42 -6.14 1.10
CA GLN A 88 2.30 -6.90 1.99
C GLN A 88 3.71 -7.06 1.42
N VAL A 89 3.85 -7.26 0.11
CA VAL A 89 5.14 -7.36 -0.57
C VAL A 89 5.83 -5.99 -0.66
N SER A 90 5.08 -4.94 -1.00
CA SER A 90 5.59 -3.57 -1.04
C SER A 90 6.18 -3.14 0.31
N ASP A 91 5.54 -3.55 1.41
CA ASP A 91 5.94 -3.17 2.75
C ASP A 91 7.18 -3.92 3.26
N GLN A 92 7.64 -4.98 2.58
CA GLN A 92 8.84 -5.72 3.00
C GLN A 92 10.11 -4.87 2.98
N SER A 93 10.17 -3.84 2.14
CA SER A 93 11.29 -2.89 2.08
C SER A 93 11.12 -1.69 3.00
N LEU A 94 9.99 -1.58 3.69
CA LEU A 94 9.65 -0.40 4.47
C LEU A 94 10.35 -0.43 5.84
N THR A 95 11.01 0.67 6.19
CA THR A 95 11.68 0.87 7.48
C THR A 95 11.10 2.09 8.21
N PRO A 96 11.34 2.25 9.53
CA PRO A 96 10.90 3.43 10.28
C PRO A 96 11.39 4.77 9.69
N GLU A 97 12.54 4.77 9.01
CA GLU A 97 13.18 5.94 8.41
C GLU A 97 12.76 6.15 6.95
N SER A 98 11.96 5.23 6.38
CA SER A 98 11.51 5.33 5.00
C SER A 98 10.60 6.56 4.82
N PRO A 99 10.75 7.33 3.74
CA PRO A 99 9.87 8.46 3.47
C PRO A 99 8.42 7.97 3.31
N CYS A 100 7.45 8.78 3.74
CA CYS A 100 6.05 8.37 3.74
C CYS A 100 5.10 9.49 3.31
N VAL A 101 3.87 9.09 2.95
CA VAL A 101 2.80 10.02 2.57
C VAL A 101 1.85 10.14 3.76
N LEU A 102 1.51 11.37 4.16
CA LEU A 102 0.65 11.63 5.32
C LEU A 102 -0.62 10.76 5.31
N GLY A 103 -0.87 10.05 6.41
CA GLY A 103 -2.01 9.14 6.57
C GLY A 103 -1.82 7.75 5.96
N ALA A 104 -0.73 7.48 5.24
CA ALA A 104 -0.41 6.14 4.78
C ALA A 104 -0.26 5.17 5.95
N LYS A 105 -0.65 3.92 5.73
CA LYS A 105 -0.41 2.81 6.65
C LYS A 105 0.48 1.78 5.96
N GLY A 106 1.26 1.05 6.74
CA GLY A 106 2.11 -0.02 6.24
C GLY A 106 2.58 -0.94 7.34
N ALA A 107 2.99 -2.15 6.97
CA ALA A 107 3.65 -3.10 7.86
C ALA A 107 5.14 -2.74 7.96
N ILE A 108 5.59 -2.22 9.10
CA ILE A 108 7.01 -1.93 9.35
C ILE A 108 7.59 -3.09 10.13
N GLY A 109 8.21 -4.04 9.43
CA GLY A 109 8.61 -5.30 10.03
C GLY A 109 7.39 -6.09 10.53
N ASN A 110 7.19 -6.14 11.84
CA ASN A 110 6.02 -6.79 12.45
C ASN A 110 4.97 -5.82 12.97
N ASP A 111 5.21 -4.51 12.88
CA ASP A 111 4.41 -3.49 13.56
C ASP A 111 3.62 -2.64 12.57
N ILE A 112 2.55 -2.00 13.05
CA ILE A 112 1.74 -1.12 12.21
C ILE A 112 2.37 0.26 12.20
N GLY A 113 2.77 0.71 11.01
CA GLY A 113 3.13 2.10 10.76
C GLY A 113 1.91 2.92 10.35
N THR A 114 1.78 4.12 10.91
CA THR A 114 0.94 5.18 10.34
C THR A 114 1.82 6.41 10.10
N CYS A 115 1.83 6.91 8.86
CA CYS A 115 2.57 8.11 8.52
C CYS A 115 1.85 9.35 9.07
N VAL A 116 2.55 10.12 9.88
CA VAL A 116 2.04 11.33 10.55
C VAL A 116 2.93 12.52 10.21
N ALA A 117 2.41 13.73 10.45
CA ALA A 117 3.23 14.93 10.40
C ALA A 117 4.31 14.85 11.50
N ALA A 118 5.53 15.26 11.14
CA ALA A 118 6.71 15.24 12.02
C ALA A 118 6.58 16.16 13.24
#